data_AF-A0AA38GTI4-F1
#
_entry.id   AF-A0AA38GTI4-F1
#
_cell.length_a   1.000
_cell.length_b   1.000
_cell.length_c   1.000
_cell.angle_alpha   90.00
_cell.angle_beta   90.00
_cell.angle_gamma   90.00
#
_symmetry.space_group_name_H-M   'P 1'
#
loop_
_entity.id
_entity.type
_entity.pdbx_description
1 polymer ?
#
loop_
_entity_poly.entity_id
_entity_poly.type
_entity_poly.pdbx_seq_one_letter_code
_entity_poly.pdbx_strand_id
1 'polypeptide(L)' 'SVPAPIARDELIKYEMASAKALMLIMLSISDDVQPHVRNVEKPKEAWDKLTTIYEAKNHT' A
#
# COMPACT_ATOMS: atom_id res chain seq x y z
N SER A 1 -24.07 5.02 12.46
CA SER A 1 -23.62 4.01 13.45
C SER A 1 -22.17 4.29 13.75
N VAL A 2 -21.77 4.29 15.02
CA VAL A 2 -20.33 4.23 15.34
C VAL A 2 -19.89 2.81 14.99
N PRO A 3 -18.88 2.62 14.12
CA PRO A 3 -18.39 1.28 13.82
C PRO A 3 -18.00 0.60 15.13
N ALA A 4 -18.44 -0.65 15.31
CA ALA A 4 -18.06 -1.44 16.47
C ALA A 4 -16.52 -1.44 16.58
N PRO A 5 -15.95 -1.29 17.78
CA PRO A 5 -14.51 -1.39 17.95
C PRO A 5 -14.06 -2.71 17.33
N ILE A 6 -13.19 -2.64 16.32
CA ILE A 6 -12.56 -3.82 15.75
C ILE A 6 -11.95 -4.58 16.93
N ALA A 7 -12.32 -5.85 17.10
CA ALA A 7 -11.75 -6.65 18.18
C ALA A 7 -10.23 -6.61 18.06
N ARG A 8 -9.50 -6.46 19.17
CA ARG A 8 -8.04 -6.26 19.16
C ARG A 8 -7.30 -7.26 18.26
N ASP A 9 -7.77 -8.51 18.24
CA ASP A 9 -7.20 -9.57 17.42
C ASP A 9 -7.43 -9.35 15.91
N GLU A 10 -8.55 -8.77 15.52
CA GLU A 10 -8.84 -8.40 14.13
C GLU A 10 -7.99 -7.22 13.67
N LEU A 11 -7.73 -6.25 14.56
CA LEU A 11 -6.82 -5.14 14.26
C LEU A 11 -5.39 -5.64 14.03
N ILE A 12 -4.91 -6.54 14.89
CA ILE A 12 -3.57 -7.16 14.73
C ILE A 12 -3.49 -7.92 13.40
N LYS A 13 -4.51 -8.72 13.06
CA LYS A 13 -4.56 -9.44 11.78
C LYS A 13 -4.53 -8.48 10.59
N TYR A 14 -5.28 -7.38 10.68
CA TYR A 14 -5.31 -6.34 9.65
C TYR A 14 -3.96 -5.65 9.48
N GLU A 15 -3.29 -5.27 10.58
CA GLU A 15 -1.98 -4.64 10.56
C GLU A 15 -0.91 -5.58 9.98
N MET A 16 -0.93 -6.86 10.37
CA MET A 16 -0.04 -7.87 9.80
C MET A 16 -0.27 -8.07 8.29
N ALA A 17 -1.52 -8.12 7.85
CA ALA A 17 -1.86 -8.24 6.43
C ALA A 17 -1.42 -6.99 5.65
N SER A 18 -1.60 -5.80 6.24
CA SER A 18 -1.18 -4.54 5.64
C SER A 18 0.34 -4.45 5.50
N ALA A 19 1.10 -4.82 6.53
CA ALA A 19 2.55 -4.86 6.47
C ALA A 19 3.06 -5.84 5.40
N LYS A 20 2.46 -7.04 5.31
CA LYS A 20 2.78 -8.02 4.25
C LYS A 20 2.50 -7.48 2.86
N ALA A 21 1.37 -6.82 2.66
CA ALA A 21 1.03 -6.24 1.36
C ALA A 21 2.01 -5.14 0.95
N LEU A 22 2.40 -4.25 1.87
CA LEU A 22 3.43 -3.23 1.60
C LEU A 22 4.77 -3.85 1.23
N MET A 23 5.22 -4.87 1.98
CA MET A 23 6.46 -5.58 1.68
C MET A 23 6.42 -6.20 0.27
N LEU A 24 5.33 -6.88 -0.08
CA LEU A 24 5.18 -7.48 -1.42
C LEU A 24 5.20 -6.42 -2.52
N ILE A 25 4.57 -5.26 -2.31
CA ILE A 25 4.64 -4.14 -3.24
C ILE A 25 6.09 -3.68 -3.42
N MET A 26 6.81 -3.42 -2.33
CA MET A 26 8.20 -2.93 -2.39
C MET A 26 9.16 -3.91 -3.07
N LEU A 27 8.90 -5.23 -2.97
CA LEU A 27 9.68 -6.26 -3.65
C LEU A 27 9.32 -6.42 -5.13
N SER A 28 8.16 -5.96 -5.57
CA SER A 28 7.64 -6.18 -6.92
C SER A 28 7.84 -4.98 -7.86
N ILE A 29 8.21 -3.82 -7.32
CA ILE A 29 8.43 -2.60 -8.09
C ILE A 29 9.90 -2.44 -8.45
N SER A 30 10.16 -1.73 -9.55
CA SER A 30 11.52 -1.41 -9.99
C SER A 30 12.16 -0.30 -9.16
N ASP A 31 13.50 -0.25 -9.19
CA ASP A 31 14.31 0.70 -8.43
C ASP A 31 14.02 2.18 -8.79
N ASP A 32 13.59 2.46 -10.03
CA ASP A 32 13.17 3.81 -10.45
C ASP A 32 11.83 4.23 -9.83
N VAL A 33 10.98 3.28 -9.47
CA VAL A 33 9.65 3.54 -8.90
C VAL A 33 9.69 3.57 -7.37
N GLN A 34 10.60 2.81 -6.75
CA GLN A 34 10.73 2.68 -5.30
C GLN A 34 10.77 4.03 -4.53
N PRO A 35 11.51 5.07 -4.97
CA PRO A 35 11.56 6.36 -4.27
C PRO A 35 10.20 7.05 -4.13
N HIS A 36 9.26 6.78 -5.03
CA HIS A 36 7.94 7.42 -5.04
C HIS A 36 6.97 6.83 -4.01
N VAL A 37 7.22 5.58 -3.59
CA VAL A 37 6.33 4.83 -2.69
C VAL A 37 6.99 4.42 -1.37
N ARG A 38 8.31 4.54 -1.21
CA ARG A 38 9.04 4.09 0.00
C ARG A 38 8.56 4.66 1.34
N ASN A 39 7.90 5.82 1.33
CA ASN A 39 7.45 6.52 2.54
C ASN A 39 5.96 6.31 2.86
N VAL A 40 5.25 5.44 2.12
CA VAL A 40 3.83 5.18 2.39
C VAL A 40 3.65 4.23 3.56
N GLU A 41 2.66 4.52 4.40
CA GLU A 41 2.35 3.70 5.59
C GLU A 41 1.26 2.68 5.32
N LYS A 42 0.51 2.83 4.22
CA LYS A 42 -0.64 1.98 3.88
C LYS A 42 -0.51 1.39 2.47
N PRO A 43 -0.86 0.10 2.29
CA PRO A 43 -0.85 -0.54 0.98
C PRO A 43 -1.69 0.19 -0.06
N LYS A 44 -2.84 0.74 0.34
CA LYS A 44 -3.73 1.48 -0.56
C LYS A 44 -3.07 2.75 -1.11
N GLU A 45 -2.34 3.48 -0.27
CA GLU A 45 -1.61 4.68 -0.69
C GLU A 45 -0.46 4.34 -1.65
N ALA A 46 0.25 3.23 -1.39
CA ALA A 46 1.22 2.68 -2.34
C ALA A 46 0.55 2.38 -3.69
N TRP A 47 -0.57 1.66 -3.69
CA TRP A 47 -1.29 1.27 -4.90
C TRP A 47 -1.77 2.48 -5.71
N ASP A 48 -2.30 3.50 -5.04
CA ASP A 48 -2.79 4.71 -5.70
C ASP A 48 -1.66 5.48 -6.39
N LYS A 49 -0.51 5.62 -5.70
CA LYS A 49 0.68 6.25 -6.31
C LYS A 49 1.19 5.46 -7.50
N LEU A 50 1.23 4.13 -7.41
CA LEU A 50 1.63 3.27 -8.53
C LEU A 50 0.69 3.47 -9.72
N THR A 51 -0.62 3.43 -9.48
CA THR A 51 -1.65 3.65 -10.51
C THR A 51 -1.42 4.97 -11.24
N THR A 52 -1.22 6.07 -10.49
CA THR A 52 -0.90 7.38 -11.08
C THR A 52 0.38 7.37 -11.94
N ILE A 53 1.44 6.71 -11.48
CA ILE A 53 2.71 6.62 -12.23
C ILE A 53 2.53 5.83 -13.52
N TYR A 54 1.82 4.70 -13.47
CA TYR A 54 1.59 3.85 -14.63
C TYR A 54 0.63 4.50 -15.65
N GLU A 55 -0.43 5.17 -15.19
CA GLU A 55 -1.30 5.95 -16.06
C GLU A 55 -0.53 7.07 -16.77
N ALA A 56 0.31 7.81 -16.05
CA ALA A 56 1.15 8.86 -16.66
C ALA A 56 2.10 8.28 -17.73
N LYS A 57 2.73 7.12 -17.48
CA LYS A 57 3.63 6.46 -18.44
C LYS A 57 2.90 5.94 -19.69
N ASN A 58 1.62 5.57 -19.58
CA ASN A 58 0.85 4.99 -20.69
C ASN A 58 0.06 6.05 -21.51
N HIS A 59 0.00 7.29 -21.05
CA HIS A 59 -0.63 8.41 -21.74
C HIS A 59 0.37 9.32 -22.48
N THR A 60 1.63 8.89 -22.61
CA THR A 60 2.70 9.54 -23.41
C THR A 60 3.14 8.64 -24.54
#